data_AF-A0A954INS7-F1
#
_entry.id   AF-A0A954INS7-F1
#
_cell.length_a   1.000
_cell.length_b   1.000
_cell.length_c   1.000
_cell.angle_alpha   90.00
_cell.angle_beta   90.00
_cell.angle_gamma   90.00
#
_symmetry.space_group_name_H-M   'P 1'
#
loop_
_entity.id
_entity.type
_entity.pdbx_description
1 polymer ?
#
loop_
_entity_poly.entity_id
_entity_poly.type
_entity_poly.pdbx_seq_one_letter_code
_entity_poly.pdbx_strand_id
1 'polypeptide(L)'
;MGLVQGTAMESGFRQQTLAKTAELSGKGLFGGRPATIRLLPAAEDTGIVFRRIDLNGQPSVRAIVQNVAPTPRRTALISSSGARVQTVEHLMAAFAGLQVDNCTVEIDADEVPSMDGSGLPFCEAILNAGIVTQKQERRIRLLQQPVA
;
A
#
# COMPACT_ATOMS: atom_id res chain seq x y z
N MET A 1 2.80 -44.70 -9.76
CA MET A 1 3.84 -43.69 -10.06
C MET A 1 3.11 -42.46 -10.59
N GLY A 2 2.75 -41.54 -9.70
CA GLY A 2 1.98 -40.35 -10.03
C GLY A 2 2.39 -39.25 -9.07
N LEU A 3 3.37 -38.45 -9.49
CA LEU A 3 3.82 -37.28 -8.76
C LEU A 3 2.69 -36.24 -8.81
N VAL A 4 2.18 -35.89 -7.62
CA VAL A 4 1.32 -34.72 -7.43
C VAL A 4 2.17 -33.50 -7.77
N GLN A 5 1.90 -32.89 -8.93
CA GLN A 5 2.53 -31.63 -9.33
C GLN A 5 2.02 -30.52 -8.41
N GLY A 6 2.97 -29.81 -7.81
CA GLY A 6 2.74 -28.86 -6.73
C GLY A 6 1.94 -27.63 -7.14
N THR A 7 1.08 -27.18 -6.23
CA THR A 7 0.25 -25.97 -6.40
C THR A 7 0.43 -24.96 -5.26
N ALA A 8 1.50 -25.08 -4.45
CA ALA A 8 1.72 -24.19 -3.30
C ALA A 8 3.04 -23.38 -3.33
N MET A 9 3.91 -23.56 -4.35
CA MET A 9 5.27 -23.00 -4.37
C MET A 9 5.50 -21.87 -5.40
N GLU A 10 4.49 -21.45 -6.16
CA GLU A 10 4.64 -20.37 -7.16
C GLU A 10 4.23 -18.97 -6.67
N SER A 11 3.46 -18.86 -5.59
CA SER A 11 2.83 -17.60 -5.18
C SER A 11 3.76 -16.58 -4.49
N GLY A 12 4.98 -16.97 -4.10
CA GLY A 12 5.91 -16.09 -3.37
C GLY A 12 6.84 -15.24 -4.23
N PHE A 13 7.00 -15.58 -5.51
CA PHE A 13 8.02 -15.00 -6.39
C PHE A 13 7.47 -14.11 -7.50
N ARG A 14 6.15 -14.01 -7.64
CA ARG A 14 5.50 -13.12 -8.61
C ARG A 14 4.92 -11.91 -7.90
N GLN A 15 4.84 -10.79 -8.60
CA GLN A 15 4.18 -9.59 -8.09
C GLN A 15 2.68 -9.83 -7.90
N GLN A 16 2.07 -9.13 -6.95
CA GLN A 16 0.65 -9.23 -6.65
C GLN A 16 0.00 -7.84 -6.60
N THR A 17 -1.27 -7.80 -7.01
CA THR A 17 -2.13 -6.62 -6.89
C THR A 17 -3.53 -7.05 -6.42
N LEU A 18 -4.44 -6.09 -6.21
CA LEU A 18 -5.82 -6.37 -5.83
C LEU A 18 -6.61 -6.91 -7.04
N ALA A 19 -7.61 -7.76 -6.80
CA ALA A 19 -8.50 -8.25 -7.86
C ALA A 19 -9.56 -7.20 -8.26
N LYS A 20 -10.02 -6.41 -7.28
CA LYS A 20 -11.00 -5.33 -7.44
C LYS A 20 -10.70 -4.18 -6.48
N THR A 21 -11.37 -3.05 -6.66
CA THR A 21 -11.21 -1.90 -5.76
C THR A 21 -11.81 -2.18 -4.38
N ALA A 22 -11.09 -1.79 -3.32
CA ALA A 22 -11.62 -1.65 -1.96
C ALA A 22 -11.75 -0.18 -1.59
N GLU A 23 -12.71 0.15 -0.73
CA GLU A 23 -12.92 1.51 -0.22
C GLU A 23 -13.05 1.47 1.31
N LEU A 24 -12.38 2.40 1.99
CA LEU A 24 -12.51 2.59 3.43
C LEU A 24 -12.66 4.07 3.73
N SER A 25 -13.56 4.40 4.66
CA SER A 25 -13.78 5.76 5.14
C SER A 25 -13.62 5.83 6.64
N GLY A 26 -13.04 6.92 7.14
CA GLY A 26 -12.84 7.14 8.57
C GLY A 26 -12.32 8.53 8.86
N LYS A 27 -11.79 8.73 10.07
CA LYS A 27 -11.10 9.97 10.45
C LYS A 27 -9.61 9.72 10.58
N GLY A 28 -8.79 10.70 10.21
CA GLY A 28 -7.37 10.71 10.56
C GLY A 28 -7.15 10.90 12.07
N LEU A 29 -6.13 10.25 12.63
CA LEU A 29 -5.81 10.30 14.06
C LEU A 29 -5.34 11.68 14.50
N PHE A 30 -4.48 12.32 13.70
CA PHE A 30 -3.84 13.59 14.10
C PHE A 30 -4.65 14.80 13.66
N GLY A 31 -5.23 14.76 12.46
CA GLY A 31 -6.05 15.85 11.93
C GLY A 31 -7.51 15.79 12.35
N GLY A 32 -8.01 14.62 12.77
CA GLY A 32 -9.43 14.41 13.09
C GLY A 32 -10.39 14.58 11.90
N ARG A 33 -9.85 14.84 10.70
CA ARG A 33 -10.62 15.10 9.48
C ARG A 33 -11.10 13.80 8.85
N PRO A 34 -12.32 13.78 8.28
CA PRO A 34 -12.76 12.67 7.43
C PRO A 34 -11.80 12.45 6.27
N ALA A 35 -11.58 11.18 5.95
CA ALA A 35 -10.81 10.75 4.80
C ALA A 35 -11.40 9.44 4.25
N THR A 36 -11.44 9.35 2.93
CA THR A 36 -11.80 8.17 2.16
C THR A 36 -10.57 7.72 1.39
N ILE A 37 -10.24 6.44 1.49
CA ILE A 37 -9.24 5.80 0.65
C ILE A 37 -9.88 4.78 -0.29
N ARG A 38 -9.39 4.72 -1.53
CA ARG A 38 -9.70 3.64 -2.47
C ARG A 38 -8.41 2.92 -2.84
N LEU A 39 -8.40 1.61 -2.68
CA LEU A 39 -7.28 0.73 -3.01
C LEU A 39 -7.55 0.11 -4.38
N LEU A 40 -6.86 0.58 -5.42
CA LEU A 40 -7.09 0.16 -6.79
C LEU A 40 -6.02 -0.85 -7.23
N PRO A 41 -6.39 -1.89 -8.03
CA PRO A 41 -5.42 -2.69 -8.75
C PRO A 41 -4.47 -1.80 -9.57
N ALA A 42 -3.21 -2.22 -9.67
CA ALA A 42 -2.20 -1.48 -10.41
C ALA A 42 -1.34 -2.41 -11.28
N ALA A 43 -0.78 -1.85 -12.34
CA ALA A 43 0.10 -2.58 -13.25
C ALA A 43 1.39 -3.03 -12.54
N GLU A 44 2.07 -4.00 -13.14
CA GLU A 44 3.38 -4.47 -12.71
C GLU A 44 4.37 -3.31 -12.55
N ASP A 45 5.29 -3.44 -11.59
CA ASP A 45 6.34 -2.46 -11.26
C ASP A 45 5.87 -1.06 -10.84
N THR A 46 4.56 -0.85 -10.64
CA THR A 46 4.00 0.39 -10.11
C THR A 46 4.51 0.65 -8.68
N GLY A 47 4.53 -0.39 -7.85
CA GLY A 47 4.67 -0.27 -6.41
C GLY A 47 3.39 0.24 -5.73
N ILE A 48 3.51 0.68 -4.48
CA ILE A 48 2.43 1.38 -3.77
C ILE A 48 2.55 2.88 -4.04
N VAL A 49 1.46 3.48 -4.55
CA VAL A 49 1.42 4.90 -4.94
C VAL A 49 0.19 5.56 -4.34
N PHE A 50 0.39 6.62 -3.57
CA PHE A 50 -0.72 7.43 -3.04
C PHE A 50 -1.06 8.56 -4.00
N ARG A 51 -2.33 8.71 -4.37
CA ARG A 51 -2.84 9.78 -5.25
C ARG A 51 -3.81 10.67 -4.47
N ARG A 52 -3.48 11.95 -4.34
CA ARG A 52 -4.30 12.97 -3.66
C ARG A 52 -5.40 13.47 -4.59
N ILE A 53 -6.55 12.82 -4.58
CA ILE A 53 -7.64 13.12 -5.53
C ILE A 53 -8.40 14.42 -5.19
N ASP A 54 -8.24 14.94 -3.98
CA ASP A 54 -8.79 16.21 -3.52
C ASP A 54 -8.02 17.44 -4.04
N LEU A 55 -6.81 17.25 -4.57
CA LEU A 55 -5.98 18.32 -5.10
C LEU A 55 -6.10 18.43 -6.63
N ASN A 56 -6.01 19.66 -7.15
CA ASN A 56 -5.96 19.89 -8.60
C ASN A 56 -4.76 19.15 -9.22
N GLY A 57 -4.98 18.50 -10.35
CA GLY A 57 -3.97 17.67 -11.02
C GLY A 57 -3.70 16.32 -10.36
N GLN A 58 -4.36 16.01 -9.23
CA GLN A 58 -4.32 14.73 -8.52
C GLN A 58 -2.89 14.17 -8.36
N PRO A 59 -1.98 14.92 -7.72
CA PRO A 59 -0.58 14.54 -7.62
C PRO A 59 -0.41 13.22 -6.87
N SER A 60 0.59 12.46 -7.29
CA SER A 60 0.92 11.14 -6.73
C SER A 60 2.25 11.13 -5.99
N VAL A 61 2.32 10.32 -4.94
CA VAL A 61 3.52 10.09 -4.13
C VAL A 61 3.78 8.59 -4.05
N ARG A 62 4.92 8.13 -4.58
CA ARG A 62 5.34 6.72 -4.45
C ARG A 62 5.76 6.44 -3.00
N ALA A 63 5.37 5.30 -2.44
CA ALA A 63 5.76 4.86 -1.11
C ALA A 63 7.17 4.25 -1.11
N ILE A 64 8.17 5.11 -1.30
CA ILE A 64 9.60 4.77 -1.29
C ILE A 64 10.34 5.60 -0.26
N VAL A 65 11.46 5.09 0.27
CA VAL A 65 12.26 5.74 1.32
C VAL A 65 12.66 7.18 0.95
N GLN A 66 12.95 7.44 -0.33
CA GLN A 66 13.32 8.75 -0.84
C GLN A 66 12.23 9.81 -0.66
N ASN A 67 10.96 9.41 -0.57
CA ASN A 67 9.83 10.31 -0.40
C ASN A 67 9.43 10.47 1.07
N VAL A 68 10.10 9.79 2.02
CA VAL A 68 9.77 9.90 3.45
C VAL A 68 10.15 11.29 3.96
N ALA A 69 9.19 11.98 4.57
CA ALA A 69 9.36 13.30 5.16
C ALA A 69 9.35 13.21 6.70
N PRO A 70 10.31 13.85 7.40
CA PRO A 70 10.35 13.88 8.85
C PRO A 70 9.04 14.40 9.44
N THR A 71 8.36 13.56 10.22
CA THR A 71 7.11 13.90 10.87
C THR A 71 7.07 13.23 12.24
N PRO A 72 6.92 13.96 13.35
CA PRO A 72 6.87 13.34 14.66
C PRO A 72 5.69 12.37 14.79
N ARG A 73 5.97 11.18 15.34
CA ARG A 73 4.98 10.14 15.72
C ARG A 73 4.19 9.52 14.57
N ARG A 74 4.59 9.71 13.31
CA ARG A 74 3.97 9.06 12.14
C ARG A 74 4.87 9.06 10.92
N THR A 75 4.60 8.22 9.93
CA THR A 75 5.27 8.28 8.64
C THR A 75 4.51 9.20 7.70
N ALA A 76 5.22 10.10 7.03
CA ALA A 76 4.68 10.91 5.96
C ALA A 76 5.50 10.74 4.69
N LEU A 77 4.82 10.83 3.56
CA LEU A 77 5.41 10.85 2.23
C LEU A 77 5.17 12.22 1.60
N ILE A 78 6.16 12.75 0.89
CA ILE A 78 6.07 13.98 0.12
C ILE A 78 6.58 13.75 -1.31
N SER A 79 5.84 14.23 -2.30
CA SER A 79 6.31 14.24 -3.69
C SER A 79 7.21 15.44 -3.98
N SER A 80 7.93 15.41 -5.10
CA SER A 80 8.65 16.57 -5.64
C SER A 80 7.75 17.78 -5.90
N SER A 81 6.45 17.56 -6.14
CA SER A 81 5.44 18.63 -6.30
C SER A 81 4.92 19.20 -4.97
N GLY A 82 5.37 18.68 -3.83
CA GLY A 82 4.94 19.11 -2.49
C GLY A 82 3.68 18.43 -1.97
N ALA A 83 2.98 17.62 -2.79
CA ALA A 83 1.85 16.82 -2.31
C ALA A 83 2.28 15.85 -1.22
N ARG A 84 1.52 15.81 -0.11
CA ARG A 84 1.85 15.06 1.09
C ARG A 84 0.72 14.10 1.49
N VAL A 85 1.09 12.92 1.96
CA VAL A 85 0.19 11.94 2.60
C VAL A 85 0.85 11.45 3.88
N GLN A 86 0.07 11.31 4.96
CA GLN A 86 0.58 11.03 6.30
C GLN A 86 -0.14 9.82 6.92
N THR A 87 0.47 9.26 7.97
CA THR A 87 -0.06 8.12 8.73
C THR A 87 -0.21 6.87 7.83
N VAL A 88 0.73 6.68 6.90
CA VAL A 88 0.69 5.60 5.90
C VAL A 88 1.09 4.23 6.46
N GLU A 89 1.77 4.20 7.60
CA GLU A 89 2.48 3.04 8.14
C GLU A 89 1.62 1.79 8.36
N HIS A 90 0.38 1.91 8.88
CA HIS A 90 -0.47 0.73 9.13
C HIS A 90 -1.02 0.14 7.84
N LEU A 91 -1.41 0.98 6.88
CA LEU A 91 -1.83 0.53 5.55
C LEU A 91 -0.64 -0.11 4.81
N MET A 92 0.56 0.48 4.90
CA MET A 92 1.78 -0.10 4.34
C MET A 92 2.14 -1.45 5.00
N ALA A 93 1.93 -1.59 6.31
CA ALA A 93 2.13 -2.85 7.01
C ALA A 93 1.14 -3.93 6.53
N ALA A 94 -0.13 -3.57 6.29
CA ALA A 94 -1.12 -4.48 5.72
C ALA A 94 -0.73 -4.95 4.30
N PHE A 95 -0.29 -4.03 3.43
CA PHE A 95 0.22 -4.40 2.10
C PHE A 95 1.43 -5.33 2.19
N ALA A 96 2.39 -5.04 3.07
CA ALA A 96 3.58 -5.88 3.25
C ALA A 96 3.23 -7.28 3.78
N GLY A 97 2.36 -7.36 4.80
CA GLY A 97 1.94 -8.62 5.40
C GLY A 97 1.13 -9.51 4.46
N LEU A 98 0.30 -8.90 3.59
CA LEU A 98 -0.48 -9.60 2.57
C LEU A 98 0.24 -9.68 1.21
N GLN A 99 1.47 -9.22 1.16
CA GLN A 99 2.33 -9.29 -0.02
C GLN A 99 1.73 -8.60 -1.28
N VAL A 100 1.04 -7.47 -1.10
CA VAL A 100 0.60 -6.64 -2.22
C VAL A 100 1.77 -5.78 -2.70
N ASP A 101 2.22 -6.00 -3.93
CA ASP A 101 3.34 -5.26 -4.52
C ASP A 101 2.87 -3.97 -5.21
N ASN A 102 1.74 -4.04 -5.90
CA ASN A 102 1.25 -2.96 -6.76
C ASN A 102 -0.15 -2.52 -6.33
N CYS A 103 -0.30 -1.25 -5.96
CA CYS A 103 -1.60 -0.66 -5.64
C CYS A 103 -1.55 0.87 -5.82
N THR A 104 -2.59 1.43 -6.44
CA THR A 104 -2.84 2.88 -6.38
C THR A 104 -3.80 3.16 -5.25
N VAL A 105 -3.37 3.93 -4.26
CA VAL A 105 -4.18 4.37 -3.12
C VAL A 105 -4.67 5.78 -3.42
N GLU A 106 -5.92 5.91 -3.89
CA GLU A 106 -6.56 7.23 -3.95
C GLU A 106 -6.95 7.66 -2.54
N ILE A 107 -6.76 8.95 -2.24
CA ILE A 107 -7.15 9.54 -0.97
C ILE A 107 -7.63 10.98 -1.18
N ASP A 108 -8.74 11.33 -0.54
CA ASP A 108 -9.40 12.65 -0.61
C ASP A 108 -8.97 13.60 0.53
N ALA A 109 -7.89 13.26 1.23
CA ALA A 109 -7.32 13.99 2.35
C ALA A 109 -5.80 13.78 2.41
N ASP A 110 -5.11 14.49 3.31
CA ASP A 110 -3.66 14.38 3.50
C ASP A 110 -3.25 13.33 4.56
N GLU A 111 -4.20 12.61 5.17
CA GLU A 111 -3.97 11.65 6.24
C GLU A 111 -4.83 10.40 6.00
N VAL A 112 -4.21 9.22 6.00
CA VAL A 112 -4.91 7.94 5.89
C VAL A 112 -5.84 7.77 7.11
N PRO A 113 -7.11 7.35 6.94
CA PRO A 113 -8.03 7.17 8.06
C PRO A 113 -7.48 6.11 9.01
N SER A 114 -7.51 6.39 10.31
CA SER A 114 -6.84 5.53 11.29
C SER A 114 -7.63 4.29 11.69
N MET A 115 -8.87 4.17 11.21
CA MET A 115 -9.75 3.04 11.46
C MET A 115 -9.88 2.74 12.95
N ASP A 116 -9.50 1.54 13.40
CA ASP A 116 -9.47 1.12 14.81
C ASP A 116 -8.10 1.31 15.47
N GLY A 117 -7.14 1.95 14.78
CA GLY A 117 -5.76 2.13 15.20
C GLY A 117 -4.83 0.97 14.86
N SER A 118 -5.33 -0.10 14.24
CA SER A 118 -4.55 -1.28 13.85
C SER A 118 -4.45 -1.45 12.32
N GLY A 119 -3.77 -2.52 11.88
CA GLY A 119 -3.75 -2.94 10.47
C GLY A 119 -4.93 -3.82 10.06
N LEU A 120 -5.72 -4.33 11.01
CA LEU A 120 -6.76 -5.34 10.77
C LEU A 120 -7.82 -4.86 9.76
N PRO A 121 -8.40 -3.65 9.86
CA PRO A 121 -9.41 -3.19 8.91
C PRO A 121 -8.88 -3.11 7.47
N PHE A 122 -7.60 -2.75 7.30
CA PHE A 122 -6.96 -2.72 5.98
C PHE A 122 -6.75 -4.13 5.44
N CYS A 123 -6.28 -5.06 6.28
CA CYS A 123 -6.12 -6.46 5.90
C CYS A 123 -7.46 -7.07 5.45
N GLU A 124 -8.53 -6.86 6.21
CA GLU A 124 -9.87 -7.34 5.86
C GLU A 124 -10.35 -6.76 4.53
N ALA A 125 -10.18 -5.46 4.31
CA ALA A 125 -10.57 -4.83 3.05
C ALA A 125 -9.77 -5.37 1.85
N ILE A 126 -8.46 -5.59 2.00
CA ILE A 126 -7.60 -6.17 0.96
C ILE A 126 -8.00 -7.63 0.67
N LEU A 127 -8.22 -8.45 1.70
CA LEU A 127 -8.65 -9.84 1.54
C LEU A 127 -10.03 -9.94 0.87
N ASN A 128 -10.96 -9.05 1.24
CA ASN A 128 -12.29 -8.97 0.63
C ASN A 128 -12.25 -8.47 -0.83
N ALA A 129 -11.29 -7.61 -1.17
CA ALA A 129 -10.99 -7.24 -2.55
C ALA A 129 -10.43 -8.43 -3.34
N GLY A 130 -9.74 -9.35 -2.67
CA GLY A 130 -9.01 -10.44 -3.29
C GLY A 130 -7.65 -9.97 -3.83
N ILE A 131 -6.72 -10.91 -3.92
CA ILE A 131 -5.35 -10.68 -4.37
C ILE A 131 -5.10 -11.55 -5.61
N VAL A 132 -4.54 -10.95 -6.66
CA VAL A 132 -4.21 -11.64 -7.91
C VAL A 132 -2.72 -11.53 -8.21
N THR A 133 -2.16 -12.64 -8.67
CA THR A 133 -0.78 -12.72 -9.13
C THR A 133 -0.63 -12.10 -10.51
N GLN A 134 0.46 -11.38 -10.72
CA GLN A 134 0.86 -10.77 -11.99
C GLN A 134 1.99 -11.59 -12.63
N LYS A 135 2.31 -11.31 -13.89
CA LYS A 135 3.34 -12.04 -14.63
C LYS A 135 4.74 -11.66 -14.18
N GLN A 136 4.98 -10.43 -13.72
CA GLN A 136 6.33 -10.03 -13.33
C GLN A 136 6.82 -10.69 -12.04
N GLU A 137 8.13 -10.88 -11.95
CA GLU A 137 8.78 -11.39 -10.74
C GLU A 137 8.82 -10.32 -9.65
N ARG A 138 8.61 -10.76 -8.41
CA ARG A 138 8.75 -9.92 -7.22
C ARG A 138 10.22 -9.65 -6.95
N ARG A 139 10.54 -8.38 -6.70
CA ARG A 139 11.89 -7.98 -6.34
C ARG A 139 12.13 -8.14 -4.83
N ILE A 140 12.80 -9.22 -4.44
CA ILE A 140 13.16 -9.50 -3.04
C ILE A 140 14.51 -8.82 -2.69
N ARG A 141 14.63 -8.29 -1.48
CA ARG A 141 15.91 -7.78 -0.92
C ARG A 141 16.44 -8.77 0.10
N LEU A 142 17.56 -9.42 -0.21
CA LEU A 142 18.28 -10.26 0.75
C LEU A 142 19.34 -9.42 1.45
N LEU A 143 19.35 -9.41 2.78
CA LEU A 143 20.44 -8.82 3.56
C LEU A 143 21.66 -9.74 3.46
N GLN A 144 22.75 -9.25 2.88
CA GLN A 144 23.99 -10.01 2.74
C GLN A 144 24.89 -9.92 3.98
N GLN A 145 24.71 -8.86 4.78
CA GLN A 145 25.44 -8.60 6.01
C GLN A 145 24.58 -7.76 6.97
N PRO A 146 24.88 -7.75 8.27
CA PRO A 146 24.25 -6.85 9.23
C PRO A 146 24.40 -5.38 8.82
N VAL A 147 23.36 -4.58 9.07
CA VAL A 147 23.35 -3.12 8.89
C VAL A 147 22.91 -2.51 10.22
N ALA A 148 23.63 -1.50 10.68
CA ALA A 148 23.35 -0.76 11.91
C ALA A 148 22.90 0.67 11.60
#